data_AF-D4CIJ6-F1
#
_entry.id   AF-D4CIJ6-F1
#
_cell.length_a   1.000
_cell.length_b   1.000
_cell.length_c   1.000
_cell.angle_alpha   90.00
_cell.angle_beta   90.00
_cell.angle_gamma   90.00
#
_symmetry.space_group_name_H-M   'P 1'
#
loop_
_entity.id
_entity.type
_entity.pdbx_description
1 polymer ?
#
loop_
_entity_poly.entity_id
_entity_poly.type
_entity_poly.pdbx_seq_one_letter_code
_entity_poly.pdbx_strand_id
1 'polypeptide(L)'
;MAKLTQKQNREVPFELCFKYPLENGYSFKNLKPENIKQFQAFLDKVSHMTVTQVDKAFSRKPDSNDTYRGMQIYHYGVTDTFRIHVVIEAGYYKIIRLDPRHQVHRG
;
A
#
# COMPACT_ATOMS: atom_id res chain seq x y z
N MET A 1 13.92 -19.46 8.84
CA MET A 1 12.95 -18.35 8.62
C MET A 1 11.99 -18.77 7.52
N ALA A 2 10.69 -18.87 7.81
CA ALA A 2 9.71 -19.34 6.82
C ALA A 2 9.45 -18.26 5.77
N LYS A 3 9.59 -18.60 4.48
CA LYS A 3 9.21 -17.74 3.35
C LYS A 3 7.70 -17.48 3.41
N LEU A 4 7.27 -16.21 3.31
CA LEU A 4 5.87 -15.78 3.22
C LEU A 4 5.09 -16.35 2.01
N THR A 5 5.69 -17.22 1.20
CA THR A 5 5.07 -17.84 0.03
C THR A 5 4.26 -19.09 0.35
N GLN A 6 4.29 -19.62 1.58
CA GLN A 6 3.39 -20.71 1.97
C GLN A 6 2.01 -20.15 2.35
N LYS A 7 0.94 -20.66 1.69
CA LYS A 7 -0.48 -20.29 1.90
C LYS A 7 -0.92 -20.20 3.36
N GLN A 8 -0.26 -20.92 4.27
CA GLN A 8 -0.56 -20.97 5.69
C GLN A 8 -0.14 -19.70 6.48
N ASN A 9 0.72 -18.83 5.93
CA ASN A 9 1.23 -17.62 6.61
C ASN A 9 0.49 -16.32 6.24
N ARG A 10 -0.63 -16.38 5.52
CA ARG A 10 -1.37 -15.17 5.08
C ARG A 10 -2.61 -14.81 5.92
N GLU A 11 -2.93 -15.66 6.91
CA GLU A 11 -3.95 -15.35 7.93
C GLU A 11 -3.40 -14.55 9.11
N VAL A 12 -2.14 -14.08 9.02
CA VAL A 12 -1.56 -13.18 10.02
C VAL A 12 -2.13 -11.77 9.89
N PRO A 13 -2.16 -10.98 10.98
CA PRO A 13 -2.56 -9.57 10.94
C PRO A 13 -1.79 -8.78 9.88
N PHE A 14 -2.48 -7.86 9.20
CA PHE A 14 -1.85 -6.93 8.28
C PHE A 14 -1.19 -5.78 9.04
N GLU A 15 0.09 -5.54 8.75
CA GLU A 15 0.86 -4.44 9.34
C GLU A 15 1.44 -3.51 8.27
N LEU A 16 1.13 -2.23 8.42
CA LEU A 16 1.63 -1.14 7.58
C LEU A 16 2.64 -0.32 8.39
N CYS A 17 3.85 -0.11 7.87
CA CYS A 17 4.91 0.56 8.61
C CYS A 17 5.56 1.70 7.81
N PHE A 18 6.17 2.64 8.54
CA PHE A 18 7.17 3.55 7.99
C PHE A 18 8.56 3.04 8.33
N LYS A 19 9.42 2.98 7.32
CA LYS A 19 10.86 2.68 7.45
C LYS A 19 11.68 3.65 6.60
N TYR A 20 11.21 3.90 5.38
CA TYR A 20 11.83 4.78 4.42
C TYR A 20 11.16 6.16 4.42
N PRO A 21 11.89 7.23 4.05
CA PRO A 21 11.26 8.48 3.67
C PRO A 21 10.27 8.24 2.53
N LEU A 22 9.10 8.87 2.63
CA LEU A 22 8.17 8.92 1.50
C LEU A 22 8.84 9.67 0.34
N GLU A 23 8.63 9.21 -0.88
CA GLU A 23 9.19 9.86 -2.05
C GLU A 23 8.64 11.28 -2.24
N ASN A 24 9.45 12.14 -2.86
CA ASN A 24 9.07 13.52 -3.11
C ASN A 24 7.80 13.59 -3.96
N GLY A 25 6.86 14.44 -3.58
CA GLY A 25 5.55 14.55 -4.24
C GLY A 25 4.49 13.55 -3.75
N TYR A 26 4.88 12.51 -3.00
CA TYR A 26 4.01 11.45 -2.50
C TYR A 26 3.95 11.37 -0.97
N SER A 27 4.14 12.51 -0.31
CA SER A 27 4.16 12.61 1.14
C SER A 27 2.84 13.16 1.69
N PHE A 28 2.66 13.10 3.01
CA PHE A 28 1.54 13.76 3.69
C PHE A 28 1.42 15.26 3.37
N LYS A 29 2.54 15.93 3.05
CA LYS A 29 2.55 17.36 2.67
C LYS A 29 1.83 17.62 1.34
N ASN A 30 1.69 16.59 0.50
CA ASN A 30 1.06 16.67 -0.81
C ASN A 30 -0.42 16.24 -0.77
N LEU A 31 -0.90 15.76 0.37
CA LEU A 31 -2.29 15.35 0.55
C LEU A 31 -3.18 16.54 0.88
N LYS A 32 -4.40 16.54 0.31
CA LYS A 32 -5.47 17.44 0.75
C LYS A 32 -6.16 16.88 2.00
N PRO A 33 -6.90 17.69 2.77
CA PRO A 33 -7.69 17.21 3.91
C PRO A 33 -8.63 16.05 3.60
N GLU A 34 -9.22 16.03 2.39
CA GLU A 34 -10.06 14.92 1.92
C GLU A 34 -9.29 13.61 1.79
N ASN A 35 -8.05 13.64 1.31
CA ASN A 35 -7.20 12.45 1.19
C ASN A 35 -6.83 11.93 2.57
N ILE A 36 -6.57 12.81 3.54
CA ILE A 36 -6.26 12.41 4.92
C ILE A 36 -7.43 11.63 5.53
N LYS A 37 -8.67 12.09 5.33
CA LYS A 37 -9.88 11.37 5.79
C LYS A 37 -10.03 10.00 5.12
N GLN A 38 -9.80 9.92 3.81
CA GLN A 38 -9.82 8.66 3.06
C GLN A 38 -8.75 7.68 3.56
N PHE A 39 -7.54 8.19 3.82
CA PHE A 39 -6.45 7.39 4.35
C PHE A 39 -6.77 6.87 5.76
N GLN A 40 -7.33 7.72 6.64
CA GLN A 40 -7.77 7.29 7.97
C GLN A 40 -8.81 6.17 7.88
N ALA A 41 -9.84 6.33 7.04
CA ALA A 41 -10.87 5.30 6.87
C ALA A 41 -10.29 3.97 6.33
N PHE A 42 -9.27 4.04 5.46
CA PHE A 42 -8.53 2.85 5.04
C PHE A 42 -7.78 2.20 6.20
N LEU A 43 -7.04 2.98 7.00
CA LEU A 43 -6.32 2.47 8.17
C LEU A 43 -7.25 1.79 9.18
N ASP A 44 -8.39 2.42 9.48
CA ASP A 44 -9.41 1.88 10.39
C ASP A 44 -9.98 0.55 9.88
N LYS A 45 -10.07 0.38 8.56
CA LYS A 45 -10.58 -0.85 7.94
C LYS A 45 -9.54 -1.97 7.96
N VAL A 46 -8.30 -1.68 7.58
CA VAL A 46 -7.25 -2.71 7.45
C VAL A 46 -6.65 -3.15 8.79
N SER A 47 -6.78 -2.36 9.85
CA SER A 47 -6.28 -2.68 11.21
C SER A 47 -6.86 -3.96 11.81
N HIS A 48 -8.02 -4.40 11.32
CA HIS A 48 -8.70 -5.62 11.76
C HIS A 48 -8.61 -6.77 10.75
N MET A 49 -7.82 -6.60 9.69
CA MET A 49 -7.77 -7.55 8.58
C MET A 49 -6.47 -8.36 8.56
N THR A 50 -6.55 -9.58 8.05
CA THR A 50 -5.37 -10.39 7.72
C THR A 50 -4.73 -9.94 6.41
N VAL A 51 -3.48 -10.34 6.17
CA VAL A 51 -2.80 -10.10 4.91
C VAL A 51 -3.63 -10.59 3.70
N THR A 52 -4.18 -11.81 3.76
CA THR A 52 -5.04 -12.35 2.69
C THR A 52 -6.24 -11.42 2.41
N GLN A 53 -6.90 -10.95 3.47
CA GLN A 53 -8.08 -10.12 3.34
C GLN A 53 -7.74 -8.76 2.73
N VAL A 54 -6.63 -8.15 3.15
CA VAL A 54 -6.18 -6.85 2.62
C VAL A 54 -5.78 -6.98 1.15
N ASP A 55 -4.98 -7.99 0.79
CA ASP A 55 -4.59 -8.24 -0.60
C ASP A 55 -5.81 -8.46 -1.49
N LYS A 56 -6.77 -9.27 -1.05
CA LYS A 56 -8.00 -9.54 -1.82
C LYS A 56 -8.85 -8.28 -2.04
N ALA A 57 -8.94 -7.40 -1.03
CA ALA A 57 -9.81 -6.23 -1.10
C ALA A 57 -9.16 -5.04 -1.83
N PHE A 58 -7.86 -4.83 -1.63
CA PHE A 58 -7.22 -3.54 -1.95
C PHE A 58 -6.06 -3.66 -2.92
N SER A 59 -5.49 -4.84 -3.15
CA SER A 59 -4.38 -4.99 -4.10
C SER A 59 -4.81 -4.57 -5.51
N ARG A 60 -3.90 -3.91 -6.23
CA ARG A 60 -4.06 -3.50 -7.62
C ARG A 60 -2.88 -4.05 -8.42
N LYS A 61 -3.09 -4.24 -9.73
CA LYS A 61 -2.05 -4.73 -10.63
C LYS A 61 -0.83 -3.81 -10.52
N PRO A 62 0.35 -4.32 -10.11
CA PRO A 62 1.55 -3.52 -10.05
C PRO A 62 2.02 -3.19 -11.47
N ASP A 63 2.74 -2.08 -11.60
CA ASP A 63 3.57 -1.85 -12.78
C ASP A 63 4.85 -2.68 -12.60
N SER A 64 5.12 -3.60 -13.52
CA SER A 64 6.24 -4.55 -13.42
C SER A 64 7.61 -3.87 -13.49
N ASN A 65 7.66 -2.63 -13.96
CA ASN A 65 8.91 -1.86 -14.06
C ASN A 65 9.10 -0.88 -12.88
N ASP A 66 8.09 -0.71 -12.04
CA ASP A 66 8.13 0.23 -10.92
C ASP A 66 8.74 -0.46 -9.68
N THR A 67 9.96 -0.02 -9.35
CA THR A 67 10.74 -0.59 -8.26
C THR A 67 11.28 0.50 -7.34
N TYR A 68 11.44 0.16 -6.06
CA TYR A 68 12.06 1.03 -5.06
C TYR A 68 13.30 0.34 -4.53
N ARG A 69 14.49 0.89 -4.85
CA ARG A 69 15.79 0.31 -4.46
C ARG A 69 15.92 -1.17 -4.87
N GLY A 70 15.42 -1.52 -6.06
CA GLY A 70 15.42 -2.89 -6.58
C GLY A 70 14.34 -3.82 -5.99
N MET A 71 13.49 -3.34 -5.08
CA MET A 71 12.32 -4.09 -4.58
C MET A 71 11.08 -3.76 -5.41
N GLN A 72 10.28 -4.76 -5.73
CA GLN A 72 9.00 -4.57 -6.39
C GLN A 72 8.07 -3.71 -5.52
N ILE A 73 7.43 -2.73 -6.16
CA ILE A 73 6.40 -1.91 -5.54
C ILE A 73 5.04 -2.59 -5.71
N TYR A 74 4.28 -2.67 -4.62
CA TYR A 74 2.91 -3.16 -4.60
C TYR A 74 1.94 -1.99 -4.41
N HIS A 75 0.81 -2.05 -5.11
CA HIS A 75 -0.20 -0.98 -5.12
C HIS A 75 -1.44 -1.41 -4.34
N TYR A 76 -1.84 -0.59 -3.36
CA TYR A 76 -3.10 -0.74 -2.62
C TYR A 76 -4.02 0.45 -2.91
N GLY A 77 -5.22 0.17 -3.41
CA GLY A 77 -6.22 1.20 -3.69
C GLY A 77 -6.98 1.59 -2.43
N VAL A 78 -6.80 2.82 -1.96
CA VAL A 78 -7.60 3.44 -0.89
C VAL A 78 -8.96 3.86 -1.45
N THR A 79 -8.93 4.47 -2.63
CA THR A 79 -10.10 4.76 -3.47
C THR A 79 -9.77 4.39 -4.92
N ASP A 80 -10.64 4.70 -5.87
CA ASP A 80 -10.35 4.52 -7.30
C ASP A 80 -9.17 5.38 -7.78
N THR A 81 -8.91 6.51 -7.11
CA THR A 81 -7.86 7.48 -7.49
C THR A 81 -6.70 7.53 -6.50
N PHE A 82 -6.93 7.20 -5.22
CA PHE A 82 -5.90 7.25 -4.19
C PHE A 82 -5.27 5.87 -4.00
N ARG A 83 -3.95 5.78 -4.23
CA ARG A 83 -3.14 4.58 -3.99
C ARG A 83 -2.12 4.77 -2.88
N ILE A 84 -1.86 3.70 -2.15
CA ILE A 84 -0.69 3.54 -1.28
C ILE A 84 0.27 2.60 -1.99
N HIS A 85 1.52 3.03 -2.15
CA HIS A 85 2.57 2.18 -2.68
C HIS A 85 3.47 1.71 -1.54
N VAL A 86 3.72 0.41 -1.53
CA VAL A 86 4.51 -0.25 -0.48
C VAL A 86 5.53 -1.19 -1.08
N VAL A 87 6.62 -1.40 -0.34
CA VAL A 87 7.53 -2.53 -0.55
C VAL A 87 7.34 -3.52 0.60
N ILE A 88 7.48 -4.81 0.29
CA ILE A 88 7.40 -5.87 1.30
C ILE A 88 8.82 -6.24 1.70
N GLU A 89 9.15 -6.03 2.97
CA GLU A 89 10.45 -6.34 3.52
C GLU A 89 10.29 -7.00 4.89
N ALA A 90 10.91 -8.17 5.06
CA ALA A 90 10.80 -8.99 6.28
C ALA A 90 9.35 -9.28 6.72
N GLY A 91 8.42 -9.36 5.75
CA GLY A 91 7.00 -9.63 6.03
C GLY A 91 6.15 -8.41 6.38
N TYR A 92 6.73 -7.21 6.37
CA TYR A 92 6.02 -5.97 6.68
C TYR A 92 5.86 -5.09 5.43
N TYR A 93 4.72 -4.40 5.35
CA TYR A 93 4.39 -3.52 4.24
C TYR A 93 4.89 -2.11 4.55
N LYS A 94 6.02 -1.71 3.94
CA LYS A 94 6.65 -0.41 4.19
C LYS A 94 6.13 0.60 3.19
N ILE A 95 5.45 1.66 3.66
CA ILE A 95 4.95 2.73 2.79
C ILE A 95 6.11 3.51 2.19
N ILE A 96 6.05 3.75 0.88
CA ILE A 96 6.99 4.58 0.14
C ILE A 96 6.32 5.76 -0.58
N ARG A 97 5.04 5.63 -0.96
CA ARG A 97 4.26 6.69 -1.63
C ARG A 97 2.82 6.71 -1.13
N LEU A 98 2.31 7.91 -0.87
CA LEU A 98 0.89 8.21 -0.74
C LEU A 98 0.47 9.00 -1.98
N ASP A 99 -0.19 8.33 -2.93
CA ASP A 99 -0.51 8.89 -4.25
C ASP A 99 -2.01 9.21 -4.38
N PRO A 100 -2.46 10.43 -4.06
CA PRO A 100 -3.86 10.82 -4.10
C PRO A 100 -4.40 11.03 -5.52
N ARG A 101 -3.55 10.98 -6.55
CA ARG A 101 -3.85 11.45 -7.91
C ARG A 101 -3.41 10.46 -8.96
N HIS A 102 -3.94 9.24 -8.89
CA HIS A 102 -4.03 8.47 -10.11
C HIS A 102 -5.05 9.13 -11.04
N GLN A 103 -4.59 9.87 -12.06
CA GLN A 103 -5.45 10.27 -13.16
C GLN A 103 -5.87 9.00 -13.88
N VAL A 104 -7.10 8.54 -13.60
CA VAL A 104 -7.77 7.59 -14.47
C VAL A 104 -7.94 8.32 -15.80
N HIS A 105 -7.13 7.98 -16.79
CA HIS A 105 -7.50 8.23 -18.18
C HIS A 105 -8.79 7.44 -18.43
N ARG A 106 -9.94 8.08 -18.23
CA ARG A 106 -11.20 7.61 -18.81
C ARG A 106 -11.08 7.90 -20.30
N GLY A 107 -10.61 6.90 -21.05
CA GLY A 107 -10.84 6.84 -22.48
C GLY A 107 -12.33 6.67 -22.77
#